data_AF-A0A1Y4JCX0-F1
#
_entry.id   AF-A0A1Y4JCX0-F1
#
_cell.length_a   1.000
_cell.length_b   1.000
_cell.length_c   1.000
_cell.angle_alpha   90.00
_cell.angle_beta   90.00
_cell.angle_gamma   90.00
#
_symmetry.space_group_name_H-M   'P 1'
#
loop_
_entity.id
_entity.type
_entity.pdbx_description
1 polymer ?
#
loop_
_entity_poly.entity_id
_entity_poly.type
_entity_poly.pdbx_seq_one_letter_code
_entity_poly.pdbx_strand_id
1 'polypeptide(L)'
;MCNLKKAGMENKKSDKCLNLFQTFVLWAFVVLSLQSCNMNTKDAVGSVRSAAGAKMGTTLTVRNGKAAAGYVYFELDTVANVDTRVTFAVDNEALEAYNKANGTNYMAYEGVSLATEGAVTIPAGQLRSDYVAVNVPAGGKGNAVAITAVADQGGSVSENNGAFVYQVAALDAPVYEKTIKNLCYIEVNNDSPLNAGEYTLSDGKPFFDIVSVFAANINLNEEGMPYIHCNDQVAFVLEHADEIIRPLQKKGIRVHLSILGNHDDAGMRSLSAEGAKVFAKELKMYADIYGFDGFDFDDEYSSYAENKFKGSAVSGPGVVSSATECTSANYTRLMEACREVLPKGESTFGIYWYTDDDQPAGANVEELIDYAVYGAYGAFDEYRQQDINNAIEAPYAITLSGLDNKGKMIPVSVNEAYLNKVKDGKYGYFAFYDLKSSRTYIREFNQVAKVLWNGLTVEWTGNVYARTSMEAVKFVAPSDGNQ
;
A
#
# COMPACT_ATOMS: atom_id res chain seq x y z
N MET A 1 76.30 58.01 -18.82
CA MET A 1 76.89 58.35 -20.13
C MET A 1 76.23 57.49 -21.20
N CYS A 2 75.74 58.15 -22.28
CA CYS A 2 75.37 57.65 -23.62
C CYS A 2 74.40 56.43 -23.72
N ASN A 3 73.13 56.51 -24.14
CA ASN A 3 72.39 57.23 -25.20
C ASN A 3 72.31 56.49 -26.56
N LEU A 4 71.07 56.41 -27.11
CA LEU A 4 70.62 56.07 -28.49
C LEU A 4 70.56 54.57 -28.89
N LYS A 5 69.61 54.05 -29.70
CA LYS A 5 68.60 54.62 -30.61
C LYS A 5 67.57 53.56 -31.02
N LYS A 6 66.34 54.00 -31.34
CA LYS A 6 65.24 53.26 -32.01
C LYS A 6 65.58 52.82 -33.44
N ALA A 7 65.03 51.67 -33.84
CA ALA A 7 64.40 51.36 -35.15
C ALA A 7 63.59 50.05 -34.94
N GLY A 8 62.32 49.87 -35.24
CA GLY A 8 61.44 50.52 -36.22
C GLY A 8 61.34 49.65 -37.47
N MET A 9 60.50 48.60 -37.49
CA MET A 9 59.98 47.98 -38.71
C MET A 9 58.66 47.24 -38.42
N GLU A 10 57.58 47.81 -38.97
CA GLU A 10 56.23 47.25 -39.02
C GLU A 10 56.21 45.89 -39.74
N ASN A 11 55.46 44.91 -39.21
CA ASN A 11 55.16 43.67 -39.92
C ASN A 11 53.64 43.56 -40.15
N LYS A 12 53.16 44.28 -41.17
CA LYS A 12 51.75 44.42 -41.59
C LYS A 12 51.18 43.21 -42.36
N LYS A 13 51.59 41.99 -42.00
CA LYS A 13 51.14 40.74 -42.66
C LYS A 13 50.55 39.68 -41.72
N SER A 14 50.56 39.90 -40.40
CA SER A 14 50.04 38.92 -39.44
C SER A 14 48.52 38.98 -39.23
N ASP A 15 47.89 40.14 -39.45
CA ASP A 15 46.50 40.34 -39.01
C ASP A 15 45.45 39.76 -39.97
N LYS A 16 45.78 39.49 -41.23
CA LYS A 16 44.83 38.88 -42.17
C LYS A 16 44.72 37.35 -42.02
N CYS A 17 45.77 36.68 -41.58
CA CYS A 17 45.71 35.23 -41.30
C CYS A 17 45.05 34.94 -39.96
N LEU A 18 45.25 35.80 -38.95
CA LEU A 18 44.61 35.64 -37.64
C LEU A 18 43.08 35.81 -37.71
N ASN A 19 42.61 36.73 -38.56
CA ASN A 19 41.19 36.99 -38.74
C ASN A 19 40.50 35.84 -39.51
N LEU A 20 41.14 35.24 -40.53
CA LEU A 20 40.58 34.08 -41.21
C LEU A 20 40.51 32.83 -40.32
N PHE A 21 41.49 32.65 -39.43
CA PHE A 21 41.52 31.53 -38.48
C PHE A 21 40.47 31.68 -37.38
N GLN A 22 40.23 32.88 -36.87
CA GLN A 22 39.14 33.14 -35.92
C GLN A 22 37.76 32.94 -36.54
N THR A 23 37.53 33.34 -37.80
CA THR A 23 36.24 33.12 -38.46
C THR A 23 35.99 31.65 -38.80
N PHE A 24 37.03 30.88 -39.16
CA PHE A 24 36.91 29.44 -39.38
C PHE A 24 36.69 28.66 -38.08
N VAL A 25 37.31 29.06 -36.97
CA VAL A 25 37.08 28.44 -35.66
C VAL A 25 35.69 28.79 -35.13
N LEU A 26 35.18 30.01 -35.38
CA LEU A 26 33.82 30.39 -35.03
C LEU A 26 32.77 29.64 -35.86
N TRP A 27 33.02 29.44 -37.17
CA TRP A 27 32.16 28.60 -38.01
C TRP A 27 32.27 27.11 -37.67
N ALA A 28 33.44 26.61 -37.31
CA ALA A 28 33.59 25.23 -36.84
C ALA A 28 32.92 25.04 -35.47
N PHE A 29 32.94 26.03 -34.57
CA PHE A 29 32.18 25.99 -33.32
C PHE A 29 30.67 26.12 -33.53
N VAL A 30 30.22 26.94 -34.49
CA VAL A 30 28.79 27.05 -34.83
C VAL A 30 28.30 25.79 -35.55
N VAL A 31 29.11 25.18 -36.41
CA VAL A 31 28.77 23.92 -37.11
C VAL A 31 28.91 22.72 -36.16
N LEU A 32 29.86 22.68 -35.23
CA LEU A 32 29.89 21.68 -34.15
C LEU A 32 28.81 21.90 -33.10
N SER A 33 28.40 23.15 -32.80
CA SER A 33 27.26 23.43 -31.90
C SER A 33 25.91 23.19 -32.57
N LEU A 34 25.84 23.24 -33.90
CA LEU A 34 24.68 22.80 -34.68
C LEU A 34 24.66 21.28 -34.89
N GLN A 35 25.81 20.61 -34.89
CA GLN A 35 25.90 19.14 -34.96
C GLN A 35 25.81 18.43 -33.60
N SER A 36 25.89 19.15 -32.47
CA SER A 36 25.54 18.62 -31.14
C SER A 36 24.08 18.86 -30.75
N CYS A 37 23.27 19.44 -31.65
CA CYS A 37 21.82 19.46 -31.53
C CYS A 37 21.19 18.36 -32.41
N ASN A 38 21.86 17.20 -32.53
CA ASN A 38 21.09 15.98 -32.75
C ASN A 38 20.35 15.73 -31.43
N MET A 39 19.17 16.34 -31.30
CA MET A 39 18.16 15.78 -30.42
C MET A 39 18.02 14.34 -30.87
N ASN A 40 18.55 13.43 -30.05
CA ASN A 40 18.28 12.03 -30.19
C ASN A 40 16.79 11.90 -29.79
N THR A 41 15.89 12.30 -30.69
CA THR A 41 14.44 12.11 -30.55
C THR A 41 14.20 10.63 -30.77
N LYS A 42 14.69 9.80 -29.84
CA LYS A 42 14.01 8.54 -29.60
C LYS A 42 12.58 8.95 -29.29
N ASP A 43 11.64 8.40 -30.04
CA ASP A 43 10.21 8.60 -29.76
C ASP A 43 9.99 8.39 -28.25
N ALA A 44 9.16 9.24 -27.64
CA ALA A 44 8.84 9.19 -26.21
C ALA A 44 7.97 7.96 -25.88
N VAL A 45 8.49 6.77 -26.17
CA VAL A 45 7.81 5.49 -26.03
C VAL A 45 7.86 5.05 -24.58
N GLY A 46 6.75 4.48 -24.13
CA GLY A 46 6.62 3.94 -22.80
C GLY A 46 5.34 3.14 -22.64
N SER A 47 4.89 3.01 -21.41
CA SER A 47 3.67 2.30 -21.08
C SER A 47 2.91 2.97 -19.94
N VAL A 48 1.59 2.90 -20.01
CA VAL A 48 0.71 3.15 -18.88
C VAL A 48 0.89 2.01 -17.87
N ARG A 49 1.16 2.37 -16.62
CA ARG A 49 1.28 1.47 -15.49
C ARG A 49 0.27 1.87 -14.42
N SER A 50 -0.05 0.95 -13.53
CA SER A 50 -0.87 1.22 -12.35
C SER A 50 -0.01 1.39 -11.11
N ALA A 51 -0.45 2.24 -10.20
CA ALA A 51 0.11 2.32 -8.85
C ALA A 51 -0.09 1.02 -8.06
N ALA A 52 0.49 0.95 -6.86
CA ALA A 52 0.33 -0.18 -5.93
C ALA A 52 0.68 -1.57 -6.51
N GLY A 53 1.44 -1.62 -7.62
CA GLY A 53 1.80 -2.87 -8.29
C GLY A 53 0.62 -3.59 -8.97
N ALA A 54 -0.49 -2.90 -9.25
CA ALA A 54 -1.66 -3.54 -9.84
C ALA A 54 -1.36 -4.10 -11.24
N LYS A 55 -1.88 -5.30 -11.51
CA LYS A 55 -1.68 -5.99 -12.78
C LYS A 55 -2.81 -5.67 -13.76
N MET A 56 -2.54 -5.94 -15.03
CA MET A 56 -3.54 -5.84 -16.09
C MET A 56 -4.79 -6.63 -15.71
N GLY A 57 -5.94 -5.97 -15.68
CA GLY A 57 -7.21 -6.56 -15.30
C GLY A 57 -7.51 -6.56 -13.80
N THR A 58 -6.72 -5.92 -12.94
CA THR A 58 -7.09 -5.73 -11.52
C THR A 58 -8.46 -5.04 -11.41
N THR A 59 -9.28 -5.50 -10.47
CA THR A 59 -10.68 -5.06 -10.32
C THR A 59 -10.83 -3.89 -9.36
N LEU A 60 -11.24 -2.73 -9.88
CA LEU A 60 -11.72 -1.61 -9.08
C LEU A 60 -13.14 -1.91 -8.60
N THR A 61 -13.38 -1.80 -7.30
CA THR A 61 -14.65 -2.25 -6.70
C THR A 61 -15.53 -1.07 -6.27
N VAL A 62 -16.67 -0.92 -6.95
CA VAL A 62 -17.75 0.00 -6.57
C VAL A 62 -18.51 -0.63 -5.41
N ARG A 63 -18.14 -0.26 -4.18
CA ARG A 63 -18.68 -0.86 -2.95
C ARG A 63 -19.85 -0.06 -2.39
N ASN A 64 -20.98 -0.71 -2.10
CA ASN A 64 -22.15 -0.11 -1.45
C ASN A 64 -22.60 1.21 -2.11
N GLY A 65 -22.56 1.27 -3.45
CA GLY A 65 -22.94 2.46 -4.22
C GLY A 65 -21.98 3.65 -4.11
N LYS A 66 -20.77 3.47 -3.54
CA LYS A 66 -19.71 4.49 -3.54
C LYS A 66 -18.82 4.34 -4.77
N ALA A 67 -18.37 5.48 -5.30
CA ALA A 67 -17.43 5.52 -6.42
C ALA A 67 -16.13 4.78 -6.07
N ALA A 68 -15.47 4.23 -7.09
CA ALA A 68 -14.17 3.59 -6.97
C ALA A 68 -13.10 4.43 -7.68
N ALA A 69 -11.83 4.20 -7.34
CA ALA A 69 -10.71 4.87 -7.99
C ALA A 69 -9.57 3.89 -8.27
N GLY A 70 -8.95 4.04 -9.43
CA GLY A 70 -7.63 3.50 -9.74
C GLY A 70 -6.63 4.62 -9.92
N TYR A 71 -5.35 4.30 -10.06
CA TYR A 71 -4.29 5.29 -10.25
C TYR A 71 -3.33 4.81 -11.32
N VAL A 72 -3.10 5.62 -12.35
CA VAL A 72 -2.16 5.30 -13.42
C VAL A 72 -1.01 6.30 -13.47
N TYR A 73 0.14 5.86 -13.93
CA TYR A 73 1.26 6.72 -14.30
C TYR A 73 1.85 6.23 -15.62
N PHE A 74 2.65 7.08 -16.25
CA PHE A 74 3.35 6.73 -17.47
C PHE A 74 4.81 6.51 -17.14
N GLU A 75 5.36 5.41 -17.63
CA GLU A 75 6.77 5.07 -17.50
C GLU A 75 7.39 5.06 -18.89
N LEU A 76 8.37 5.92 -19.10
CA LEU A 76 9.19 5.93 -20.31
C LEU A 76 10.11 4.72 -20.33
N ASP A 77 10.35 4.14 -21.50
CA ASP A 77 11.34 3.06 -21.66
C ASP A 77 12.77 3.54 -21.40
N THR A 78 13.02 4.84 -21.66
CA THR A 78 14.30 5.50 -21.41
C THR A 78 14.09 6.95 -20.99
N VAL A 79 14.94 7.47 -20.11
CA VAL A 79 14.90 8.87 -19.66
C VAL A 79 14.95 9.85 -20.83
N ALA A 80 14.14 10.91 -20.74
CA ALA A 80 14.13 12.01 -21.70
C ALA A 80 15.03 13.16 -21.24
N ASN A 81 15.71 13.83 -22.17
CA ASN A 81 16.53 15.01 -21.85
C ASN A 81 15.72 16.32 -21.84
N VAL A 82 14.41 16.24 -22.10
CA VAL A 82 13.46 17.35 -22.09
C VAL A 82 12.21 16.92 -21.33
N ASP A 83 11.46 17.89 -20.84
CA ASP A 83 10.15 17.63 -20.24
C ASP A 83 9.25 16.92 -21.25
N THR A 84 8.62 15.83 -20.82
CA THR A 84 7.70 15.05 -21.64
C THR A 84 6.28 15.29 -21.14
N ARG A 85 5.44 15.91 -21.98
CA ARG A 85 4.02 16.07 -21.69
C ARG A 85 3.32 14.75 -21.98
N VAL A 86 2.60 14.23 -20.99
CA VAL A 86 1.80 13.01 -21.15
C VAL A 86 0.33 13.36 -21.01
N THR A 87 -0.49 12.84 -21.93
CA THR A 87 -1.94 12.96 -21.87
C THR A 87 -2.57 11.58 -21.89
N PHE A 88 -3.20 11.19 -20.78
CA PHE A 88 -3.96 9.96 -20.65
C PHE A 88 -5.36 10.11 -21.21
N ALA A 89 -5.93 9.02 -21.72
CA ALA A 89 -7.30 8.97 -22.20
C ALA A 89 -7.98 7.65 -21.83
N VAL A 90 -9.29 7.69 -21.58
CA VAL A 90 -10.14 6.51 -21.56
C VAL A 90 -10.39 6.09 -23.01
N ASP A 91 -10.11 4.84 -23.35
CA ASP A 91 -10.01 4.39 -24.74
C ASP A 91 -10.77 3.08 -24.99
N ASN A 92 -11.93 3.19 -25.64
CA ASN A 92 -12.77 2.04 -25.95
C ASN A 92 -12.16 1.14 -27.05
N GLU A 93 -11.42 1.71 -28.00
CA GLU A 93 -10.79 0.93 -29.07
C GLU A 93 -9.64 0.10 -28.51
N ALA A 94 -8.86 0.65 -27.58
CA ALA A 94 -7.85 -0.10 -26.85
C ALA A 94 -8.46 -1.25 -26.04
N LEU A 95 -9.65 -1.06 -25.44
CA LEU A 95 -10.36 -2.13 -24.75
C LEU A 95 -10.82 -3.23 -25.72
N GLU A 96 -11.32 -2.89 -26.91
CA GLU A 96 -11.67 -3.85 -27.95
C GLU A 96 -10.44 -4.65 -28.43
N ALA A 97 -9.30 -3.98 -28.62
CA ALA A 97 -8.05 -4.62 -28.97
C ALA A 97 -7.58 -5.58 -27.86
N TYR A 98 -7.66 -5.15 -26.60
CA TYR A 98 -7.37 -5.99 -25.43
C TYR A 98 -8.27 -7.23 -25.40
N ASN A 99 -9.58 -7.05 -25.60
CA ASN A 99 -10.55 -8.15 -25.64
C ASN A 99 -10.20 -9.19 -26.71
N LYS A 100 -9.88 -8.72 -27.92
CA LYS A 100 -9.46 -9.58 -29.02
C LYS A 100 -8.16 -10.33 -28.72
N ALA A 101 -7.18 -9.68 -28.10
CA ALA A 101 -5.89 -10.27 -27.79
C ALA A 101 -5.95 -11.32 -26.67
N ASN A 102 -6.84 -11.12 -25.69
CA ASN A 102 -6.92 -11.94 -24.48
C ASN A 102 -8.13 -12.90 -24.45
N GLY A 103 -8.97 -12.89 -25.49
CA GLY A 103 -10.18 -13.71 -25.53
C GLY A 103 -11.23 -13.30 -24.50
N THR A 104 -11.23 -12.04 -24.06
CA THR A 104 -12.21 -11.48 -23.12
C THR A 104 -13.32 -10.73 -23.87
N ASN A 105 -14.39 -10.39 -23.17
CA ASN A 105 -15.56 -9.70 -23.73
C ASN A 105 -15.99 -8.51 -22.84
N TYR A 106 -15.03 -7.79 -22.28
CA TYR A 106 -15.31 -6.66 -21.40
C TYR A 106 -16.03 -5.53 -22.13
N MET A 107 -16.93 -4.87 -21.41
CA MET A 107 -17.70 -3.72 -21.86
C MET A 107 -17.15 -2.46 -21.20
N ALA A 108 -16.90 -1.42 -21.99
CA ALA A 108 -16.42 -0.13 -21.49
C ALA A 108 -17.35 0.42 -20.41
N TYR A 109 -16.76 0.86 -19.30
CA TYR A 109 -17.49 1.42 -18.18
C TYR A 109 -17.90 2.87 -18.45
N GLU A 110 -19.18 3.19 -18.28
CA GLU A 110 -19.74 4.50 -18.55
C GLU A 110 -19.36 5.52 -17.47
N GLY A 111 -19.06 6.76 -17.89
CA GLY A 111 -18.88 7.90 -16.98
C GLY A 111 -17.53 7.98 -16.26
N VAL A 112 -16.55 7.15 -16.64
CA VAL A 112 -15.19 7.24 -16.10
C VAL A 112 -14.56 8.60 -16.44
N SER A 113 -13.87 9.19 -15.48
CA SER A 113 -13.14 10.45 -15.66
C SER A 113 -11.71 10.36 -15.12
N LEU A 114 -10.83 11.19 -15.67
CA LEU A 114 -9.43 11.27 -15.25
C LEU A 114 -9.20 12.57 -14.47
N ALA A 115 -8.48 12.48 -13.35
CA ALA A 115 -8.00 13.67 -12.65
C ALA A 115 -7.10 14.50 -13.59
N THR A 116 -7.06 15.82 -13.36
CA THR A 116 -6.31 16.79 -14.17
C THR A 116 -6.55 16.67 -15.69
N GLU A 117 -7.74 16.20 -16.08
CA GLU A 117 -8.10 15.91 -17.49
C GLU A 117 -7.10 14.96 -18.17
N GLY A 118 -6.42 14.11 -17.40
CA GLY A 118 -5.41 13.18 -17.89
C GLY A 118 -4.07 13.82 -18.23
N ALA A 119 -3.84 15.11 -17.96
CA ALA A 119 -2.59 15.78 -18.32
C ALA A 119 -1.58 15.77 -17.15
N VAL A 120 -0.36 15.32 -17.43
CA VAL A 120 0.79 15.38 -16.52
C VAL A 120 2.08 15.68 -17.29
N THR A 121 3.17 15.96 -16.58
CA THR A 121 4.51 16.15 -17.15
C THR A 121 5.51 15.26 -16.45
N ILE A 122 6.36 14.60 -17.22
CA ILE A 122 7.57 13.94 -16.73
C ILE A 122 8.71 14.94 -16.87
N PRO A 123 9.31 15.43 -15.76
CA PRO A 123 10.46 16.32 -15.83
C PRO A 123 11.63 15.67 -16.56
N ALA A 124 12.42 16.48 -17.26
CA ALA A 124 13.66 16.03 -17.89
C ALA A 124 14.54 15.24 -16.91
N GLY A 125 15.05 14.09 -17.34
CA GLY A 125 15.88 13.19 -16.55
C GLY A 125 15.11 12.19 -15.69
N GLN A 126 13.77 12.25 -15.64
CA GLN A 126 12.93 11.29 -14.92
C GLN A 126 12.31 10.25 -15.87
N LEU A 127 11.94 9.09 -15.32
CA LEU A 127 11.27 8.02 -16.05
C LEU A 127 9.75 8.02 -15.89
N ARG A 128 9.25 8.55 -14.77
CA ARG A 128 7.87 8.36 -14.34
C ARG A 128 7.15 9.70 -14.21
N SER A 129 5.88 9.71 -14.60
CA SER A 129 4.99 10.83 -14.31
C SER A 129 4.45 10.75 -12.89
N ASP A 130 3.85 11.86 -12.43
CA ASP A 130 2.88 11.80 -11.34
C ASP A 130 1.70 10.88 -11.68
N TYR A 131 0.99 10.43 -10.64
CA TYR A 131 -0.21 9.61 -10.78
C TYR A 131 -1.42 10.43 -11.23
N VAL A 132 -2.22 9.84 -12.11
CA VAL A 132 -3.54 10.31 -12.50
C VAL A 132 -4.60 9.36 -11.94
N ALA A 133 -5.52 9.89 -11.16
CA ALA A 133 -6.66 9.11 -10.66
C ALA A 133 -7.65 8.80 -11.78
N VAL A 134 -8.03 7.53 -11.89
CA VAL A 134 -9.08 6.99 -12.76
C VAL A 134 -10.34 6.87 -11.91
N ASN A 135 -11.25 7.83 -12.01
CA ASN A 135 -12.44 7.89 -11.18
C ASN A 135 -13.58 7.12 -11.85
N VAL A 136 -14.05 6.06 -11.18
CA VAL A 136 -15.13 5.19 -11.63
C VAL A 136 -16.39 5.53 -10.82
N PRO A 137 -17.41 6.17 -11.43
CA PRO A 137 -18.62 6.54 -10.71
C PRO A 137 -19.43 5.29 -10.32
N ALA A 138 -20.22 5.40 -9.26
CA ALA A 138 -21.19 4.37 -8.93
C ALA A 138 -22.37 4.36 -9.92
N GLY A 139 -22.92 3.17 -10.18
CA GLY A 139 -24.13 2.99 -10.99
C GLY A 139 -23.93 3.08 -12.51
N GLY A 140 -22.68 3.23 -12.98
CA GLY A 140 -22.36 3.11 -14.41
C GLY A 140 -22.55 1.68 -14.93
N LYS A 141 -22.72 1.56 -16.25
CA LYS A 141 -22.80 0.28 -16.95
C LYS A 141 -21.43 -0.07 -17.55
N GLY A 142 -21.19 -1.36 -17.77
CA GLY A 142 -19.91 -1.88 -18.23
C GLY A 142 -19.14 -2.56 -17.10
N ASN A 143 -17.96 -3.08 -17.40
CA ASN A 143 -17.15 -3.84 -16.44
C ASN A 143 -15.63 -3.70 -16.67
N ALA A 144 -15.17 -2.78 -17.52
CA ALA A 144 -13.75 -2.47 -17.64
C ALA A 144 -13.50 -1.05 -18.14
N VAL A 145 -12.31 -0.54 -17.84
CA VAL A 145 -11.78 0.71 -18.36
C VAL A 145 -10.38 0.46 -18.89
N ALA A 146 -10.14 0.82 -20.15
CA ALA A 146 -8.80 0.86 -20.72
C ALA A 146 -8.31 2.32 -20.75
N ILE A 147 -7.06 2.51 -20.33
CA ILE A 147 -6.37 3.79 -20.29
C ILE A 147 -5.17 3.74 -21.22
N THR A 148 -5.11 4.67 -22.17
CA THR A 148 -3.96 4.89 -23.05
C THR A 148 -3.27 6.20 -22.69
N ALA A 149 -2.09 6.42 -23.26
CA ALA A 149 -1.35 7.66 -23.10
C ALA A 149 -0.64 8.07 -24.40
N VAL A 150 -0.66 9.37 -24.67
CA VAL A 150 0.16 10.02 -25.69
C VAL A 150 1.26 10.80 -25.00
N ALA A 151 2.50 10.65 -25.48
CA ALA A 151 3.67 11.35 -24.95
C ALA A 151 4.26 12.30 -26.00
N ASP A 152 4.44 13.58 -25.63
CA ASP A 152 4.88 14.66 -26.51
C ASP A 152 6.09 15.39 -25.92
N GLN A 153 7.14 15.53 -26.72
CA GLN A 153 8.39 16.23 -26.38
C GLN A 153 8.62 17.51 -27.22
N GLY A 154 7.55 18.10 -27.80
CA GLY A 154 7.63 19.33 -28.56
C GLY A 154 8.28 19.17 -29.94
N GLY A 155 8.11 18.00 -30.56
CA GLY A 155 8.67 17.68 -31.88
C GLY A 155 8.54 16.20 -32.29
N SER A 156 8.40 15.30 -31.31
CA SER A 156 8.06 13.89 -31.50
C SER A 156 6.88 13.53 -30.60
N VAL A 157 5.83 12.95 -31.21
CA VAL A 157 4.64 12.46 -30.49
C VAL A 157 4.63 10.94 -30.63
N SER A 158 4.63 10.24 -29.49
CA SER A 158 4.46 8.79 -29.45
C SER A 158 2.99 8.47 -29.15
N GLU A 159 2.34 7.83 -30.10
CA GLU A 159 0.97 7.31 -30.01
C GLU A 159 1.01 5.77 -29.88
N ASN A 160 -0.09 5.16 -29.42
CA ASN A 160 -0.20 3.71 -29.22
C ASN A 160 0.78 3.13 -28.19
N ASN A 161 1.13 3.90 -27.16
CA ASN A 161 1.87 3.36 -26.02
C ASN A 161 1.07 2.25 -25.31
N GLY A 162 1.78 1.40 -24.56
CA GLY A 162 1.15 0.28 -23.85
C GLY A 162 -0.01 0.74 -22.97
N ALA A 163 -1.22 0.27 -23.27
CA ALA A 163 -2.43 0.59 -22.49
C ALA A 163 -2.45 -0.16 -21.16
N PHE A 164 -3.22 0.34 -20.20
CA PHE A 164 -3.56 -0.38 -18.97
C PHE A 164 -5.07 -0.57 -18.84
N VAL A 165 -5.51 -1.75 -18.46
CA VAL A 165 -6.93 -2.11 -18.31
C VAL A 165 -7.20 -2.44 -16.85
N TYR A 166 -8.20 -1.79 -16.26
CA TYR A 166 -8.83 -2.24 -15.03
C TYR A 166 -10.15 -2.94 -15.36
N GLN A 167 -10.50 -3.94 -14.56
CA GLN A 167 -11.88 -4.40 -14.45
C GLN A 167 -12.65 -3.53 -13.45
N VAL A 168 -13.97 -3.52 -13.57
CA VAL A 168 -14.87 -2.84 -12.63
C VAL A 168 -15.95 -3.81 -12.20
N ALA A 169 -16.11 -3.97 -10.88
CA ALA A 169 -17.15 -4.81 -10.30
C ALA A 169 -17.89 -4.07 -9.19
N ALA A 170 -19.17 -4.37 -9.03
CA ALA A 170 -19.96 -3.90 -7.89
C ALA A 170 -19.89 -4.92 -6.74
N LEU A 171 -19.88 -4.42 -5.51
CA LEU A 171 -19.97 -5.22 -4.31
C LEU A 171 -20.90 -4.56 -3.30
N ASP A 172 -22.00 -5.24 -2.97
CA ASP A 172 -22.84 -4.89 -1.83
C ASP A 172 -22.40 -5.73 -0.62
N ALA A 173 -21.67 -5.11 0.30
CA ALA A 173 -21.16 -5.71 1.51
C ALA A 173 -22.07 -5.34 2.71
N PRO A 174 -22.63 -6.33 3.43
CA PRO A 174 -23.43 -6.07 4.62
C PRO A 174 -22.55 -5.48 5.74
N VAL A 175 -23.15 -4.65 6.60
CA VAL A 175 -22.49 -4.09 7.78
C VAL A 175 -23.10 -4.73 9.02
N TYR A 176 -22.25 -5.31 9.86
CA TYR A 176 -22.64 -5.86 11.16
C TYR A 176 -21.97 -5.06 12.27
N GLU A 177 -22.75 -4.69 13.28
CA GLU A 177 -22.21 -4.05 14.48
C GLU A 177 -22.26 -5.02 15.66
N LYS A 178 -21.14 -5.10 16.37
CA LYS A 178 -21.01 -5.77 17.66
C LYS A 178 -20.56 -4.74 18.70
N THR A 179 -21.05 -4.89 19.93
CA THR A 179 -20.65 -4.03 21.05
C THR A 179 -19.13 -4.07 21.28
N ILE A 180 -18.55 -5.27 21.16
CA ILE A 180 -17.12 -5.51 21.19
C ILE A 180 -16.77 -6.13 19.84
N LYS A 181 -15.97 -5.44 19.03
CA LYS A 181 -15.52 -5.93 17.73
C LYS A 181 -14.34 -6.87 17.94
N ASN A 182 -14.19 -7.88 17.10
CA ASN A 182 -12.97 -8.68 17.08
C ASN A 182 -12.24 -8.57 15.75
N LEU A 183 -10.93 -8.84 15.81
CA LEU A 183 -10.08 -8.88 14.63
C LEU A 183 -9.16 -10.09 14.67
N CYS A 184 -8.75 -10.57 13.51
CA CYS A 184 -7.75 -11.64 13.38
C CYS A 184 -6.66 -11.24 12.40
N TYR A 185 -5.42 -11.21 12.89
CA TYR A 185 -4.24 -11.13 12.02
C TYR A 185 -3.97 -12.50 11.41
N ILE A 186 -3.80 -12.55 10.09
CA ILE A 186 -3.50 -13.78 9.36
C ILE A 186 -2.09 -13.67 8.80
N GLU A 187 -1.20 -14.54 9.26
CA GLU A 187 0.15 -14.72 8.70
C GLU A 187 0.04 -15.28 7.28
N VAL A 188 -0.12 -14.39 6.30
CA VAL A 188 -0.39 -14.79 4.91
C VAL A 188 0.81 -15.45 4.26
N ASN A 189 1.96 -15.49 4.94
CA ASN A 189 3.11 -16.33 4.59
C ASN A 189 2.82 -17.85 4.74
N ASN A 190 1.83 -18.23 5.54
CA ASN A 190 1.54 -19.62 5.82
C ASN A 190 0.07 -20.00 5.58
N ASP A 191 -0.86 -19.07 5.74
CA ASP A 191 -2.29 -19.39 5.79
C ASP A 191 -3.14 -18.47 4.90
N SER A 192 -4.31 -18.98 4.50
CA SER A 192 -5.27 -18.23 3.68
C SER A 192 -6.23 -17.41 4.55
N PRO A 193 -6.42 -16.09 4.27
CA PRO A 193 -7.42 -15.27 4.95
C PRO A 193 -8.85 -15.82 4.85
N LEU A 194 -9.16 -16.60 3.80
CA LEU A 194 -10.48 -17.19 3.59
C LEU A 194 -10.92 -18.10 4.76
N ASN A 195 -9.98 -18.69 5.51
CA ASN A 195 -10.29 -19.51 6.67
C ASN A 195 -11.05 -18.74 7.76
N ALA A 196 -10.81 -17.43 7.91
CA ALA A 196 -11.55 -16.61 8.86
C ALA A 196 -13.04 -16.49 8.49
N GLY A 197 -13.36 -16.55 7.19
CA GLY A 197 -14.73 -16.48 6.70
C GLY A 197 -15.58 -17.71 7.02
N GLU A 198 -15.00 -18.79 7.53
CA GLU A 198 -15.72 -20.05 7.76
C GLU A 198 -16.36 -20.15 9.15
N TYR A 199 -16.28 -19.10 9.96
CA TYR A 199 -16.83 -19.04 11.32
C TYR A 199 -17.98 -18.04 11.43
N THR A 200 -19.10 -18.49 11.99
CA THR A 200 -20.33 -17.70 12.13
C THR A 200 -20.84 -17.81 13.57
N LEU A 201 -21.37 -16.73 14.12
CA LEU A 201 -22.08 -16.72 15.40
C LEU A 201 -23.47 -17.36 15.26
N SER A 202 -24.02 -17.88 16.36
CA SER A 202 -25.35 -18.50 16.37
C SER A 202 -26.52 -17.56 16.02
N ASP A 203 -26.28 -16.24 15.93
CA ASP A 203 -27.23 -15.26 15.42
C ASP A 203 -27.11 -15.00 13.90
N GLY A 204 -26.25 -15.75 13.21
CA GLY A 204 -26.04 -15.72 11.76
C GLY A 204 -24.99 -14.71 11.28
N LYS A 205 -24.37 -13.92 12.16
CA LYS A 205 -23.34 -12.93 11.81
C LYS A 205 -21.94 -13.56 11.70
N PRO A 206 -21.01 -12.99 10.92
CA PRO A 206 -19.64 -13.48 10.90
C PRO A 206 -19.00 -13.41 12.30
N PHE A 207 -18.22 -14.43 12.66
CA PHE A 207 -17.51 -14.44 13.92
C PHE A 207 -16.46 -13.34 13.99
N PHE A 208 -15.66 -13.16 12.93
CA PHE A 208 -14.68 -12.09 12.83
C PHE A 208 -15.29 -10.81 12.25
N ASP A 209 -15.06 -9.65 12.86
CA ASP A 209 -15.46 -8.35 12.28
C ASP A 209 -14.39 -7.81 11.33
N ILE A 210 -13.12 -8.06 11.63
CA ILE A 210 -11.95 -7.64 10.85
C ILE A 210 -11.01 -8.83 10.63
N VAL A 211 -10.46 -8.94 9.43
CA VAL A 211 -9.34 -9.83 9.09
C VAL A 211 -8.20 -8.96 8.55
N SER A 212 -7.01 -9.07 9.13
CA SER A 212 -5.85 -8.32 8.67
C SER A 212 -4.86 -9.22 7.94
N VAL A 213 -4.47 -8.82 6.73
CA VAL A 213 -3.43 -9.46 5.92
C VAL A 213 -2.08 -9.08 6.53
N PHE A 214 -1.48 -10.02 7.27
CA PHE A 214 -0.23 -9.81 8.00
C PHE A 214 0.96 -10.45 7.26
N ALA A 215 1.93 -9.69 6.76
CA ALA A 215 1.94 -8.22 6.63
C ALA A 215 2.65 -7.76 5.35
N ALA A 216 2.20 -6.63 4.80
CA ALA A 216 3.03 -5.82 3.92
C ALA A 216 4.05 -5.04 4.76
N ASN A 217 5.02 -4.44 4.09
CA ASN A 217 6.14 -3.78 4.74
C ASN A 217 6.27 -2.31 4.33
N ILE A 218 6.81 -1.49 5.22
CA ILE A 218 7.34 -0.17 4.88
C ILE A 218 8.86 -0.29 4.63
N ASN A 219 9.32 0.23 3.49
CA ASN A 219 10.72 0.25 3.07
C ASN A 219 11.06 1.57 2.37
N LEU A 220 12.35 1.83 2.11
CA LEU A 220 12.81 2.96 1.29
C LEU A 220 13.13 2.53 -0.14
N ASN A 221 12.68 3.32 -1.12
CA ASN A 221 13.05 3.15 -2.52
C ASN A 221 14.45 3.72 -2.80
N GLU A 222 14.91 3.65 -4.06
CA GLU A 222 16.25 4.12 -4.45
C GLU A 222 16.44 5.63 -4.25
N GLU A 223 15.36 6.42 -4.28
CA GLU A 223 15.34 7.85 -3.98
C GLU A 223 15.29 8.16 -2.47
N GLY A 224 15.22 7.13 -1.62
CA GLY A 224 15.13 7.28 -0.17
C GLY A 224 13.77 7.78 0.32
N MET A 225 12.70 7.47 -0.42
CA MET A 225 11.31 7.74 -0.05
C MET A 225 10.60 6.46 0.40
N PRO A 226 9.70 6.54 1.40
CA PRO A 226 9.00 5.37 1.90
C PRO A 226 8.02 4.83 0.85
N TYR A 227 7.94 3.51 0.75
CA TYR A 227 6.96 2.81 -0.07
C TYR A 227 6.45 1.52 0.60
N ILE A 228 5.34 0.99 0.09
CA ILE A 228 4.78 -0.30 0.55
C ILE A 228 5.45 -1.43 -0.23
N HIS A 229 6.29 -2.20 0.45
CA HIS A 229 6.84 -3.43 -0.08
C HIS A 229 5.91 -4.61 0.23
N CYS A 230 5.49 -5.32 -0.81
CA CYS A 230 4.75 -6.58 -0.67
C CYS A 230 5.69 -7.74 -1.02
N ASN A 231 5.94 -8.63 -0.07
CA ASN A 231 6.58 -9.91 -0.40
C ASN A 231 5.67 -10.74 -1.33
N ASP A 232 6.20 -11.81 -1.93
CA ASP A 232 5.47 -12.66 -2.88
C ASP A 232 4.11 -13.17 -2.34
N GLN A 233 4.03 -13.38 -1.04
CA GLN A 233 2.87 -13.97 -0.39
C GLN A 233 1.75 -12.95 -0.16
N VAL A 234 2.10 -11.71 0.16
CA VAL A 234 1.16 -10.58 0.16
C VAL A 234 0.76 -10.24 -1.26
N ALA A 235 1.72 -10.16 -2.19
CA ALA A 235 1.46 -9.90 -3.60
C ALA A 235 0.46 -10.91 -4.18
N PHE A 236 0.59 -12.20 -3.83
CA PHE A 236 -0.39 -13.22 -4.19
C PHE A 236 -1.80 -12.89 -3.70
N VAL A 237 -1.97 -12.43 -2.46
CA VAL A 237 -3.28 -12.03 -1.93
C VAL A 237 -3.86 -10.85 -2.72
N LEU A 238 -3.03 -9.88 -3.09
CA LEU A 238 -3.45 -8.70 -3.86
C LEU A 238 -3.83 -9.06 -5.31
N GLU A 239 -3.05 -9.93 -5.95
CA GLU A 239 -3.30 -10.44 -7.30
C GLU A 239 -4.61 -11.26 -7.38
N HIS A 240 -4.98 -11.88 -6.27
CA HIS A 240 -6.20 -12.67 -6.11
C HIS A 240 -7.22 -12.00 -5.17
N ALA A 241 -7.29 -10.67 -5.18
CA ALA A 241 -8.20 -9.93 -4.30
C ALA A 241 -9.67 -10.30 -4.52
N ASP A 242 -10.07 -10.63 -5.75
CA ASP A 242 -11.44 -11.03 -6.07
C ASP A 242 -11.81 -12.40 -5.49
N GLU A 243 -10.82 -13.28 -5.33
CA GLU A 243 -10.99 -14.64 -4.80
C GLU A 243 -10.70 -14.74 -3.30
N ILE A 244 -9.89 -13.85 -2.73
CA ILE A 244 -9.48 -13.90 -1.30
C ILE A 244 -10.16 -12.81 -0.48
N ILE A 245 -10.14 -11.56 -0.93
CA ILE A 245 -10.62 -10.41 -0.16
C ILE A 245 -12.14 -10.26 -0.32
N ARG A 246 -12.64 -10.26 -1.57
CA ARG A 246 -14.06 -10.02 -1.84
C ARG A 246 -15.00 -11.04 -1.18
N PRO A 247 -14.69 -12.34 -1.07
CA PRO A 247 -15.58 -13.27 -0.37
C PRO A 247 -15.74 -12.97 1.12
N LEU A 248 -14.71 -12.45 1.78
CA LEU A 248 -14.79 -12.01 3.18
C LEU A 248 -15.68 -10.77 3.30
N GLN A 249 -15.47 -9.78 2.43
CA GLN A 249 -16.28 -8.56 2.40
C GLN A 249 -17.76 -8.81 2.07
N LYS A 250 -18.05 -9.78 1.18
CA LYS A 250 -19.43 -10.24 0.91
C LYS A 250 -20.13 -10.81 2.14
N LYS A 251 -19.35 -11.39 3.08
CA LYS A 251 -19.84 -11.87 4.38
C LYS A 251 -19.92 -10.75 5.44
N GLY A 252 -19.58 -9.50 5.09
CA GLY A 252 -19.55 -8.35 6.00
C GLY A 252 -18.32 -8.30 6.90
N ILE A 253 -17.27 -9.06 6.57
CA ILE A 253 -15.98 -9.02 7.27
C ILE A 253 -15.13 -7.94 6.61
N ARG A 254 -14.65 -6.98 7.41
CA ARG A 254 -13.71 -5.96 6.94
C ARG A 254 -12.33 -6.59 6.74
N VAL A 255 -11.64 -6.22 5.67
CA VAL A 255 -10.29 -6.70 5.39
C VAL A 255 -9.31 -5.55 5.47
N HIS A 256 -8.33 -5.66 6.37
CA HIS A 256 -7.26 -4.68 6.53
C HIS A 256 -5.96 -5.20 5.91
N LEU A 257 -5.06 -4.27 5.60
CA LEU A 257 -3.66 -4.58 5.30
C LEU A 257 -2.77 -4.13 6.46
N SER A 258 -2.04 -5.06 7.06
CA SER A 258 -1.05 -4.73 8.08
C SER A 258 0.23 -4.21 7.43
N ILE A 259 0.80 -3.16 8.01
CA ILE A 259 2.12 -2.61 7.63
C ILE A 259 3.08 -2.83 8.79
N LEU A 260 4.19 -3.50 8.50
CA LEU A 260 5.26 -3.82 9.43
C LEU A 260 6.59 -3.20 8.96
N GLY A 261 7.47 -2.79 9.88
CA GLY A 261 8.84 -2.43 9.51
C GLY A 261 9.59 -3.60 8.86
N ASN A 262 10.67 -3.30 8.13
CA ASN A 262 11.40 -4.32 7.37
C ASN A 262 12.90 -4.01 7.23
N HIS A 263 13.55 -3.81 8.36
CA HIS A 263 15.00 -3.78 8.54
C HIS A 263 15.76 -2.65 7.82
N ASP A 264 15.07 -1.63 7.32
CA ASP A 264 15.66 -0.36 6.88
C ASP A 264 15.19 0.83 7.74
N ASP A 265 15.57 2.05 7.35
CA ASP A 265 15.29 3.25 8.15
C ASP A 265 13.84 3.73 8.05
N ALA A 266 13.01 3.24 7.12
CA ALA A 266 11.61 3.58 7.10
C ALA A 266 10.85 2.85 8.23
N GLY A 267 9.89 3.56 8.83
CA GLY A 267 9.07 3.04 9.89
C GLY A 267 8.18 4.15 10.47
N MET A 268 7.16 3.76 11.23
CA MET A 268 6.05 4.64 11.62
C MET A 268 6.53 5.88 12.35
N ARG A 269 7.57 5.76 13.18
CA ARG A 269 8.14 6.87 13.95
C ARG A 269 9.34 7.56 13.31
N SER A 270 9.85 7.10 12.17
CA SER A 270 11.05 7.67 11.54
C SER A 270 10.78 8.53 10.30
N LEU A 271 9.55 8.59 9.79
CA LEU A 271 9.27 9.33 8.57
C LEU A 271 9.44 10.84 8.75
N SER A 272 10.05 11.48 7.75
CA SER A 272 10.01 12.94 7.63
C SER A 272 8.58 13.40 7.32
N ALA A 273 8.30 14.70 7.44
CA ALA A 273 6.97 15.23 7.11
C ALA A 273 6.59 14.99 5.63
N GLU A 274 7.57 14.97 4.73
CA GLU A 274 7.37 14.62 3.32
C GLU A 274 7.17 13.12 3.15
N GLY A 275 8.02 12.30 3.78
CA GLY A 275 7.88 10.84 3.75
C GLY A 275 6.51 10.37 4.25
N ALA A 276 6.01 10.95 5.34
CA ALA A 276 4.67 10.66 5.86
C ALA A 276 3.56 10.93 4.83
N LYS A 277 3.64 12.05 4.09
CA LYS A 277 2.65 12.39 3.05
C LYS A 277 2.74 11.49 1.83
N VAL A 278 3.96 11.11 1.44
CA VAL A 278 4.16 10.15 0.34
C VAL A 278 3.58 8.79 0.72
N PHE A 279 3.90 8.29 1.90
CA PHE A 279 3.42 6.99 2.37
C PHE A 279 1.89 6.97 2.55
N ALA A 280 1.31 8.04 3.10
CA ALA A 280 -0.15 8.19 3.22
C ALA A 280 -0.87 8.11 1.87
N LYS A 281 -0.33 8.77 0.83
CA LYS A 281 -0.88 8.68 -0.53
C LYS A 281 -0.78 7.26 -1.08
N GLU A 282 0.30 6.55 -0.80
CA GLU A 282 0.46 5.16 -1.22
C GLU A 282 -0.55 4.23 -0.55
N LEU A 283 -0.75 4.35 0.76
CA LEU A 283 -1.83 3.65 1.46
C LEU A 283 -3.19 3.91 0.82
N LYS A 284 -3.49 5.16 0.45
CA LYS A 284 -4.73 5.48 -0.28
C LYS A 284 -4.83 4.72 -1.61
N MET A 285 -3.75 4.67 -2.39
CA MET A 285 -3.76 3.94 -3.66
C MET A 285 -4.02 2.44 -3.45
N TYR A 286 -3.41 1.82 -2.43
CA TYR A 286 -3.69 0.42 -2.07
C TYR A 286 -5.15 0.22 -1.63
N ALA A 287 -5.69 1.12 -0.80
CA ALA A 287 -7.07 1.05 -0.33
C ALA A 287 -8.06 1.11 -1.49
N ASP A 288 -7.87 2.05 -2.41
CA ASP A 288 -8.77 2.29 -3.53
C ASP A 288 -8.66 1.18 -4.60
N ILE A 289 -7.45 0.74 -4.94
CA ILE A 289 -7.21 -0.28 -5.98
C ILE A 289 -7.63 -1.67 -5.52
N TYR A 290 -7.21 -2.09 -4.33
CA TYR A 290 -7.48 -3.44 -3.82
C TYR A 290 -8.74 -3.50 -2.95
N GLY A 291 -9.32 -2.36 -2.60
CA GLY A 291 -10.55 -2.26 -1.83
C GLY A 291 -10.37 -2.65 -0.36
N PHE A 292 -9.23 -2.36 0.28
CA PHE A 292 -9.07 -2.58 1.71
C PHE A 292 -10.02 -1.69 2.53
N ASP A 293 -10.56 -2.20 3.63
CA ASP A 293 -11.45 -1.47 4.54
C ASP A 293 -10.67 -0.64 5.58
N GLY A 294 -9.36 -0.84 5.65
CA GLY A 294 -8.49 -0.19 6.60
C GLY A 294 -7.06 -0.73 6.56
N PHE A 295 -6.25 -0.20 7.46
CA PHE A 295 -4.88 -0.61 7.71
C PHE A 295 -4.66 -0.79 9.20
N ASP A 296 -3.62 -1.50 9.54
CA ASP A 296 -3.06 -1.46 10.88
C ASP A 296 -1.54 -1.37 10.81
N PHE A 297 -0.98 -0.66 11.79
CA PHE A 297 0.44 -0.39 11.88
C PHE A 297 1.05 -1.13 13.05
N ASP A 298 2.10 -1.88 12.75
CA ASP A 298 2.91 -2.62 13.69
C ASP A 298 4.35 -2.08 13.61
N ASP A 299 4.74 -1.27 14.60
CA ASP A 299 6.03 -0.57 14.62
C ASP A 299 7.18 -1.45 15.17
N GLU A 300 7.35 -2.61 14.56
CA GLU A 300 8.45 -3.55 14.81
C GLU A 300 9.41 -3.62 13.61
N TYR A 301 10.63 -4.13 13.84
CA TYR A 301 11.64 -4.49 12.81
C TYR A 301 12.22 -3.36 11.94
N SER A 302 11.79 -2.11 12.09
CA SER A 302 12.52 -0.97 11.52
C SER A 302 13.91 -0.83 12.16
N SER A 303 14.90 -0.27 11.44
CA SER A 303 16.30 -0.26 11.87
C SER A 303 16.53 0.44 13.22
N TYR A 304 15.68 1.41 13.61
CA TYR A 304 15.73 2.04 14.93
C TYR A 304 15.35 1.08 16.07
N ALA A 305 14.48 0.10 15.84
CA ALA A 305 14.15 -0.93 16.81
C ALA A 305 15.33 -1.90 17.01
N GLU A 306 16.22 -1.97 16.02
CA GLU A 306 17.43 -2.81 16.03
C GLU A 306 18.72 -2.07 16.42
N ASN A 307 18.63 -0.79 16.77
CA ASN A 307 19.79 0.10 17.00
C ASN A 307 20.74 0.22 15.79
N LYS A 308 20.19 0.26 14.56
CA LYS A 308 20.93 0.34 13.29
C LYS A 308 20.52 1.53 12.40
N PHE A 309 19.75 2.48 12.93
CA PHE A 309 19.25 3.63 12.17
C PHE A 309 20.39 4.53 11.65
N LYS A 310 20.37 4.85 10.36
CA LYS A 310 21.45 5.60 9.68
C LYS A 310 21.09 7.08 9.49
N GLY A 311 19.79 7.38 9.34
CA GLY A 311 19.26 8.72 9.19
C GLY A 311 19.34 9.27 7.77
N SER A 312 18.68 10.40 7.54
CA SER A 312 18.42 10.96 6.21
C SER A 312 19.65 11.29 5.38
N ALA A 313 20.79 11.56 6.02
CA ALA A 313 22.06 11.79 5.32
C ALA A 313 22.56 10.55 4.55
N VAL A 314 22.14 9.35 4.95
CA VAL A 314 22.54 8.08 4.32
C VAL A 314 21.35 7.43 3.62
N SER A 315 20.19 7.43 4.25
CA SER A 315 19.00 6.70 3.79
C SER A 315 18.07 7.55 2.92
N GLY A 316 18.30 8.87 2.83
CA GLY A 316 17.56 9.78 1.99
C GLY A 316 16.46 10.58 2.71
N PRO A 317 15.75 11.45 1.97
CA PRO A 317 14.92 12.51 2.55
C PRO A 317 13.59 12.03 3.17
N GLY A 318 13.17 10.80 2.89
CA GLY A 318 11.93 10.23 3.40
C GLY A 318 11.91 9.97 4.91
N VAL A 319 13.08 10.01 5.57
CA VAL A 319 13.23 9.75 7.01
C VAL A 319 13.85 10.93 7.75
N VAL A 320 13.80 10.90 9.07
CA VAL A 320 14.43 11.88 9.96
C VAL A 320 15.95 11.77 10.00
N SER A 321 16.62 12.79 10.53
CA SER A 321 18.08 12.89 10.46
C SER A 321 18.82 11.97 11.43
N SER A 322 18.17 11.57 12.54
CA SER A 322 18.81 10.82 13.61
C SER A 322 17.85 9.89 14.34
N ALA A 323 18.38 8.85 14.99
CA ALA A 323 17.58 7.90 15.77
C ALA A 323 16.82 8.57 16.94
N THR A 324 17.35 9.66 17.49
CA THR A 324 16.69 10.43 18.56
C THR A 324 15.44 11.17 18.09
N GLU A 325 15.27 11.33 16.78
CA GLU A 325 14.05 11.89 16.20
C GLU A 325 13.00 10.81 15.94
N CYS A 326 13.34 9.52 16.00
CA CYS A 326 12.37 8.42 15.87
C CYS A 326 11.46 8.37 17.10
N THR A 327 10.33 9.08 17.04
CA THR A 327 9.48 9.39 18.22
C THR A 327 8.01 9.15 17.93
N SER A 328 7.22 8.88 18.97
CA SER A 328 5.75 8.81 18.87
C SER A 328 5.11 10.06 18.27
N ALA A 329 5.73 11.24 18.40
CA ALA A 329 5.26 12.46 17.75
C ALA A 329 5.35 12.40 16.21
N ASN A 330 6.35 11.72 15.65
CA ASN A 330 6.43 11.48 14.21
C ASN A 330 5.43 10.41 13.78
N TYR A 331 5.18 9.41 14.62
CA TYR A 331 4.09 8.45 14.38
C TYR A 331 2.75 9.20 14.30
N THR A 332 2.46 10.09 15.25
CA THR A 332 1.27 10.95 15.17
C THR A 332 1.22 11.75 13.88
N ARG A 333 2.35 12.31 13.41
CA ARG A 333 2.40 13.04 12.13
C ARG A 333 2.10 12.14 10.92
N LEU A 334 2.58 10.90 10.91
CA LEU A 334 2.19 9.93 9.89
C LEU A 334 0.68 9.70 9.92
N MET A 335 0.11 9.49 11.10
CA MET A 335 -1.33 9.29 11.24
C MET A 335 -2.15 10.50 10.78
N GLU A 336 -1.69 11.72 11.07
CA GLU A 336 -2.30 12.97 10.57
C GLU A 336 -2.26 13.01 9.03
N ALA A 337 -1.11 12.71 8.42
CA ALA A 337 -0.98 12.64 6.97
C ALA A 337 -1.89 11.56 6.36
N CYS A 338 -2.02 10.40 7.01
CA CYS A 338 -2.97 9.37 6.62
C CYS A 338 -4.40 9.90 6.64
N ARG A 339 -4.82 10.64 7.67
CA ARG A 339 -6.19 11.17 7.77
C ARG A 339 -6.51 12.28 6.77
N GLU A 340 -5.51 12.97 6.22
CA GLU A 340 -5.73 13.91 5.11
C GLU A 340 -6.28 13.22 3.84
N VAL A 341 -5.93 11.95 3.63
CA VAL A 341 -6.26 11.21 2.39
C VAL A 341 -7.14 9.98 2.63
N LEU A 342 -7.19 9.47 3.87
CA LEU A 342 -7.99 8.35 4.33
C LEU A 342 -8.80 8.77 5.57
N PRO A 343 -9.88 9.56 5.38
CA PRO A 343 -10.65 10.12 6.49
C PRO A 343 -11.23 9.05 7.41
N LYS A 344 -11.35 9.38 8.70
CA LYS A 344 -11.99 8.51 9.68
C LYS A 344 -13.45 8.24 9.31
N GLY A 345 -13.86 6.97 9.37
CA GLY A 345 -15.17 6.50 8.92
C GLY A 345 -15.23 6.09 7.44
N GLU A 346 -14.25 6.49 6.62
CA GLU A 346 -14.06 5.94 5.27
C GLU A 346 -13.04 4.79 5.26
N SER A 347 -11.97 4.93 6.03
CA SER A 347 -10.95 3.91 6.23
C SER A 347 -10.63 3.74 7.71
N THR A 348 -10.49 2.48 8.14
CA THR A 348 -10.14 2.14 9.53
C THR A 348 -8.62 2.18 9.70
N PHE A 349 -8.10 2.77 10.79
CA PHE A 349 -6.71 2.58 11.20
C PHE A 349 -6.61 1.93 12.58
N GLY A 350 -5.94 0.78 12.62
CA GLY A 350 -5.50 0.14 13.84
C GLY A 350 -4.04 0.46 14.18
N ILE A 351 -3.71 0.34 15.45
CA ILE A 351 -2.31 0.27 15.90
C ILE A 351 -2.12 -1.00 16.71
N TYR A 352 -0.93 -1.58 16.59
CA TYR A 352 -0.48 -2.72 17.36
C TYR A 352 0.74 -2.28 18.17
N TRP A 353 0.70 -2.51 19.49
CA TRP A 353 1.67 -1.90 20.41
C TRP A 353 2.08 -2.85 21.56
N TYR A 354 3.28 -2.65 22.08
CA TYR A 354 3.81 -3.39 23.25
C TYR A 354 4.57 -2.51 24.25
N THR A 355 5.22 -1.47 23.73
CA THR A 355 6.13 -0.58 24.45
C THR A 355 5.65 0.86 24.34
N ASP A 356 6.12 1.75 25.20
CA ASP A 356 5.58 3.12 25.25
C ASP A 356 5.94 3.95 24.01
N ASP A 357 6.94 3.51 23.23
CA ASP A 357 7.49 4.26 22.08
C ASP A 357 7.01 3.73 20.70
N ASP A 358 6.25 2.63 20.66
CA ASP A 358 5.72 2.01 19.41
C ASP A 358 4.26 2.41 19.11
N GLN A 359 3.85 3.56 19.64
CA GLN A 359 2.47 4.07 19.56
C GLN A 359 2.46 5.57 19.24
N PRO A 360 1.37 6.11 18.64
CA PRO A 360 1.17 7.54 18.49
C PRO A 360 0.72 8.20 19.80
N ALA A 361 1.17 9.43 20.02
CA ALA A 361 0.86 10.23 21.21
C ALA A 361 0.21 11.58 20.86
N GLY A 362 -0.51 12.16 21.79
CA GLY A 362 -1.07 13.51 21.69
C GLY A 362 -2.57 13.57 21.88
N ALA A 363 -3.07 14.79 22.08
CA ALA A 363 -4.47 15.03 22.41
C ALA A 363 -5.46 14.60 21.31
N ASN A 364 -5.02 14.43 20.06
CA ASN A 364 -5.84 14.05 18.92
C ASN A 364 -5.75 12.55 18.55
N VAL A 365 -5.04 11.71 19.32
CA VAL A 365 -4.86 10.27 18.97
C VAL A 365 -6.20 9.57 18.73
N GLU A 366 -7.23 9.83 19.55
CA GLU A 366 -8.56 9.22 19.37
C GLU A 366 -9.26 9.64 18.07
N GLU A 367 -8.88 10.75 17.45
CA GLU A 367 -9.38 11.17 16.13
C GLU A 367 -8.60 10.48 14.99
N LEU A 368 -7.38 10.03 15.27
CA LEU A 368 -6.46 9.44 14.31
C LEU A 368 -6.61 7.93 14.21
N ILE A 369 -6.85 7.22 15.30
CA ILE A 369 -6.99 5.75 15.31
C ILE A 369 -8.44 5.30 15.54
N ASP A 370 -8.77 4.11 15.07
CA ASP A 370 -10.06 3.45 15.27
C ASP A 370 -9.98 2.30 16.28
N TYR A 371 -8.79 1.69 16.44
CA TYR A 371 -8.50 0.75 17.51
C TYR A 371 -7.02 0.66 17.86
N ALA A 372 -6.71 0.23 19.09
CA ALA A 372 -5.37 -0.09 19.57
C ALA A 372 -5.33 -1.49 20.17
N VAL A 373 -4.44 -2.35 19.67
CA VAL A 373 -4.26 -3.73 20.15
C VAL A 373 -3.00 -3.85 21.00
N TYR A 374 -3.17 -4.31 22.24
CA TYR A 374 -2.02 -4.71 23.04
C TYR A 374 -1.48 -6.05 22.54
N GLY A 375 -0.26 -6.04 22.03
CA GLY A 375 0.33 -7.15 21.27
C GLY A 375 0.85 -8.31 22.10
N ALA A 376 1.03 -8.15 23.42
CA ALA A 376 1.53 -9.23 24.26
C ALA A 376 0.45 -10.31 24.49
N TYR A 377 0.31 -11.21 23.52
CA TYR A 377 -0.74 -12.23 23.50
C TYR A 377 -0.80 -13.04 24.80
N GLY A 378 -1.99 -13.14 25.39
CA GLY A 378 -2.20 -13.81 26.68
C GLY A 378 -2.10 -12.89 27.91
N ALA A 379 -1.54 -11.68 27.76
CA ALA A 379 -1.48 -10.66 28.80
C ALA A 379 -2.61 -9.64 28.66
N PHE A 380 -2.87 -8.89 29.73
CA PHE A 380 -3.82 -7.79 29.74
C PHE A 380 -3.05 -6.51 30.05
N ASP A 381 -3.22 -5.49 29.23
CA ASP A 381 -2.73 -4.16 29.52
C ASP A 381 -3.54 -3.08 28.80
N GLU A 382 -3.58 -1.90 29.38
CA GLU A 382 -4.30 -0.72 28.87
C GLU A 382 -3.31 0.20 28.17
N TYR A 383 -3.77 1.00 27.21
CA TYR A 383 -2.92 1.88 26.42
C TYR A 383 -2.03 2.75 27.33
N ARG A 384 -0.71 2.57 27.23
CA ARG A 384 0.23 3.11 28.23
C ARG A 384 0.65 4.55 27.99
N GLN A 385 0.64 5.00 26.74
CA GLN A 385 1.23 6.28 26.38
C GLN A 385 0.41 7.48 26.91
N GLN A 386 -0.90 7.31 27.01
CA GLN A 386 -1.86 8.27 27.56
C GLN A 386 -3.19 7.56 27.82
N ASP A 387 -4.08 8.17 28.60
CA ASP A 387 -5.46 7.67 28.67
C ASP A 387 -6.15 7.86 27.31
N ILE A 388 -6.77 6.80 26.81
CA ILE A 388 -7.69 6.83 25.66
C ILE A 388 -9.01 6.15 26.04
N ASN A 389 -10.02 6.33 25.23
CA ASN A 389 -11.32 5.73 25.44
C ASN A 389 -11.26 4.20 25.27
N ASN A 390 -11.65 3.45 26.30
CA ASN A 390 -11.76 1.99 26.26
C ASN A 390 -12.52 1.45 25.02
N ALA A 391 -13.46 2.22 24.47
CA ALA A 391 -14.22 1.87 23.27
C ALA A 391 -13.35 1.67 22.00
N ILE A 392 -12.09 2.11 22.00
CA ILE A 392 -11.14 1.87 20.91
C ILE A 392 -9.98 0.94 21.33
N GLU A 393 -10.02 0.35 22.51
CA GLU A 393 -8.95 -0.51 22.99
C GLU A 393 -9.27 -2.00 22.89
N ALA A 394 -8.26 -2.78 22.51
CA ALA A 394 -8.18 -4.23 22.68
C ALA A 394 -7.06 -4.54 23.70
N PRO A 395 -7.33 -4.40 25.01
CA PRO A 395 -6.30 -4.56 26.04
C PRO A 395 -5.88 -6.01 26.26
N TYR A 396 -6.60 -6.96 25.65
CA TYR A 396 -6.33 -8.38 25.73
C TYR A 396 -6.50 -9.02 24.36
N ALA A 397 -5.44 -9.68 23.91
CA ALA A 397 -5.38 -10.43 22.66
C ALA A 397 -4.85 -11.85 22.92
N ILE A 398 -5.14 -12.78 22.00
CA ILE A 398 -4.60 -14.15 22.06
C ILE A 398 -4.00 -14.56 20.72
N THR A 399 -2.96 -15.39 20.75
CA THR A 399 -2.49 -16.13 19.57
C THR A 399 -3.26 -17.44 19.43
N LEU A 400 -3.67 -17.78 18.22
CA LEU A 400 -4.28 -19.05 17.85
C LEU A 400 -3.23 -20.11 17.47
N SER A 401 -1.99 -19.70 17.28
CA SER A 401 -0.85 -20.60 17.10
C SER A 401 0.15 -20.40 18.24
N GLY A 402 0.00 -21.21 19.29
CA GLY A 402 1.13 -21.51 20.15
C GLY A 402 1.85 -22.71 19.55
N LEU A 403 3.14 -22.62 19.24
CA LEU A 403 3.94 -23.80 18.92
C LEU A 403 4.81 -24.14 20.12
N ASP A 404 4.90 -25.43 20.47
CA ASP A 404 5.92 -25.89 21.40
C ASP A 404 7.30 -25.86 20.73
N ASN A 405 8.34 -26.12 21.52
CA ASN A 405 9.73 -26.15 21.05
C ASN A 405 10.00 -27.20 19.95
N LYS A 406 8.98 -27.98 19.54
CA LYS A 406 9.03 -29.00 18.48
C LYS A 406 8.11 -28.64 17.30
N GLY A 407 7.51 -27.45 17.29
CA GLY A 407 6.60 -27.01 16.22
C GLY A 407 5.21 -27.63 16.31
N LYS A 408 4.82 -28.22 17.46
CA LYS A 408 3.46 -28.74 17.65
C LYS A 408 2.55 -27.66 18.25
N MET A 409 1.32 -27.60 17.78
CA MET A 409 0.28 -26.72 18.34
C MET A 409 0.07 -26.99 19.85
N ILE A 410 0.25 -25.96 20.66
CA ILE A 410 -0.10 -25.88 22.07
C ILE A 410 -1.55 -25.34 22.17
N PRO A 411 -2.38 -25.87 23.10
CA PRO A 411 -3.69 -25.29 23.38
C PRO A 411 -3.60 -23.80 23.73
N VAL A 412 -4.43 -23.01 23.06
CA VAL A 412 -4.52 -21.57 23.27
C VAL A 412 -5.31 -21.32 24.56
N SER A 413 -4.64 -20.87 25.63
CA SER A 413 -5.32 -20.62 26.90
C SER A 413 -6.03 -19.28 26.89
N VAL A 414 -7.36 -19.30 26.83
CA VAL A 414 -8.20 -18.11 27.01
C VAL A 414 -8.38 -17.84 28.51
N ASN A 415 -7.90 -16.69 28.98
CA ASN A 415 -8.11 -16.22 30.34
C ASN A 415 -9.49 -15.56 30.50
N GLU A 416 -10.42 -16.27 31.14
CA GLU A 416 -11.79 -15.79 31.37
C GLU A 416 -11.84 -14.56 32.29
N ALA A 417 -10.91 -14.41 33.24
CA ALA A 417 -10.86 -13.21 34.09
C ALA A 417 -10.52 -11.97 33.26
N TYR A 418 -9.62 -12.09 32.28
CA TYR A 418 -9.31 -11.00 31.35
C TYR A 418 -10.46 -10.73 30.37
N LEU A 419 -11.17 -11.75 29.89
CA LEU A 419 -12.39 -11.53 29.11
C LEU A 419 -13.47 -10.76 29.91
N ASN A 420 -13.64 -11.07 31.19
CA ASN A 420 -14.56 -10.32 32.05
C ASN A 420 -14.08 -8.88 32.26
N LYS A 421 -12.77 -8.63 32.41
CA LYS A 421 -12.23 -7.25 32.42
C LYS A 421 -12.53 -6.50 31.13
N VAL A 422 -12.33 -7.14 29.96
CA VAL A 422 -12.69 -6.56 28.65
C VAL A 422 -14.17 -6.15 28.63
N LYS A 423 -15.06 -7.05 29.04
CA LYS A 423 -16.50 -6.82 29.07
C LYS A 423 -16.92 -5.73 30.07
N ASP A 424 -16.50 -5.86 31.32
CA ASP A 424 -16.92 -5.00 32.43
C ASP A 424 -16.30 -3.60 32.32
N GLY A 425 -15.07 -3.53 31.80
CA GLY A 425 -14.37 -2.30 31.46
C GLY A 425 -14.89 -1.60 30.20
N LYS A 426 -15.89 -2.18 29.51
CA LYS A 426 -16.50 -1.63 28.28
C LYS A 426 -15.49 -1.38 27.16
N TYR A 427 -14.51 -2.27 27.05
CA TYR A 427 -13.54 -2.25 25.98
C TYR A 427 -14.19 -2.58 24.64
N GLY A 428 -13.80 -1.85 23.59
CA GLY A 428 -14.45 -1.94 22.28
C GLY A 428 -13.93 -3.06 21.40
N TYR A 429 -12.74 -3.61 21.69
CA TYR A 429 -12.09 -4.58 20.83
C TYR A 429 -11.50 -5.80 21.56
N PHE A 430 -11.32 -6.88 20.81
CA PHE A 430 -10.57 -8.08 21.20
C PHE A 430 -9.82 -8.62 19.98
N ALA A 431 -8.57 -9.06 20.12
CA ALA A 431 -7.77 -9.51 18.97
C ALA A 431 -7.35 -10.98 19.06
N PHE A 432 -7.33 -11.61 17.89
CA PHE A 432 -6.76 -12.92 17.64
C PHE A 432 -5.57 -12.78 16.68
N TYR A 433 -4.61 -13.69 16.79
CA TYR A 433 -3.48 -13.75 15.89
C TYR A 433 -3.26 -15.16 15.35
N ASP A 434 -2.91 -15.25 14.08
CA ASP A 434 -2.41 -16.44 13.40
C ASP A 434 -3.38 -17.65 13.39
N LEU A 435 -4.59 -17.40 12.87
CA LEU A 435 -5.56 -18.46 12.58
C LEU A 435 -5.03 -19.43 11.52
N LYS A 436 -4.91 -20.71 11.89
CA LYS A 436 -4.53 -21.77 10.95
C LYS A 436 -5.72 -22.42 10.25
N SER A 437 -5.42 -23.13 9.18
CA SER A 437 -6.32 -24.05 8.46
C SER A 437 -6.68 -25.30 9.29
N SER A 438 -7.33 -25.13 10.46
CA SER A 438 -7.58 -26.19 11.45
C SER A 438 -8.92 -26.02 12.19
N ARG A 439 -9.52 -27.14 12.65
CA ARG A 439 -10.71 -27.16 13.51
C ARG A 439 -10.45 -26.76 14.97
N THR A 440 -9.19 -26.68 15.39
CA THR A 440 -8.80 -26.72 16.81
C THR A 440 -9.31 -25.56 17.66
N TYR A 441 -9.88 -24.50 17.07
CA TYR A 441 -10.19 -23.22 17.73
C TYR A 441 -11.64 -23.07 18.22
N ILE A 442 -12.54 -23.99 17.85
CA ILE A 442 -13.97 -23.85 18.16
C ILE A 442 -14.24 -23.73 19.66
N ARG A 443 -13.45 -24.39 20.51
CA ARG A 443 -13.63 -24.32 21.96
C ARG A 443 -13.33 -22.91 22.47
N GLU A 444 -12.22 -22.34 22.06
CA GLU A 444 -11.73 -21.03 22.46
C GLU A 444 -12.65 -19.93 21.91
N PHE A 445 -13.08 -20.06 20.65
CA PHE A 445 -14.06 -19.16 20.05
C PHE A 445 -15.39 -19.15 20.78
N ASN A 446 -15.90 -20.33 21.18
CA ASN A 446 -17.09 -20.41 22.02
C ASN A 446 -16.88 -19.82 23.41
N GLN A 447 -15.70 -19.97 24.01
CA GLN A 447 -15.39 -19.37 25.31
C GLN A 447 -15.39 -17.83 25.21
N VAL A 448 -14.73 -17.27 24.20
CA VAL A 448 -14.74 -15.82 23.94
C VAL A 448 -16.16 -15.32 23.67
N ALA A 449 -16.89 -16.00 22.76
CA ALA A 449 -18.24 -15.57 22.38
C ALA A 449 -19.24 -15.62 23.52
N LYS A 450 -19.14 -16.64 24.37
CA LYS A 450 -19.99 -16.76 25.55
C LYS A 450 -19.84 -15.57 26.49
N VAL A 451 -18.60 -15.11 26.72
CA VAL A 451 -18.33 -14.00 27.64
C VAL A 451 -18.66 -12.66 27.00
N LEU A 452 -18.07 -12.37 25.84
CA LEU A 452 -18.11 -11.05 25.20
C LEU A 452 -19.42 -10.75 24.48
N TRP A 453 -20.12 -11.76 23.96
CA TRP A 453 -21.34 -11.59 23.16
C TRP A 453 -22.53 -12.36 23.73
N ASN A 454 -22.80 -12.20 25.02
CA ASN A 454 -24.05 -12.62 25.68
C ASN A 454 -24.44 -14.10 25.48
N GLY A 455 -23.46 -15.00 25.54
CA GLY A 455 -23.74 -16.44 25.48
C GLY A 455 -23.90 -17.00 24.06
N LEU A 456 -23.62 -16.22 23.01
CA LEU A 456 -23.59 -16.73 21.64
C LEU A 456 -22.55 -17.85 21.48
N THR A 457 -22.84 -18.78 20.57
CA THR A 457 -21.92 -19.86 20.18
C THR A 457 -21.36 -19.62 18.79
N VAL A 458 -20.26 -20.29 18.48
CA VAL A 458 -19.56 -20.21 17.19
C VAL A 458 -19.72 -21.52 16.44
N GLU A 459 -20.24 -21.41 15.23
CA GLU A 459 -20.37 -22.48 14.25
C GLU A 459 -19.28 -22.37 13.20
N TRP A 460 -18.82 -23.52 12.71
CA TRP A 460 -17.82 -23.60 11.64
C TRP A 460 -18.33 -24.49 10.52
N THR A 461 -18.15 -24.07 9.28
CA THR A 461 -18.67 -24.77 8.09
C THR A 461 -18.01 -26.15 7.87
N GLY A 462 -16.88 -26.40 8.52
CA GLY A 462 -16.04 -27.57 8.27
C GLY A 462 -15.16 -27.44 7.04
N ASN A 463 -15.15 -26.27 6.39
CA ASN A 463 -14.28 -26.00 5.26
C ASN A 463 -12.94 -25.45 5.73
N VAL A 464 -11.91 -25.77 4.95
CA VAL A 464 -10.58 -25.19 5.08
C VAL A 464 -10.04 -24.81 3.71
N TYR A 465 -9.25 -23.73 3.70
CA TYR A 465 -8.49 -23.29 2.56
C TYR A 465 -7.01 -23.52 2.86
N ALA A 466 -6.34 -24.23 1.97
CA ALA A 466 -4.88 -24.19 1.92
C ALA A 466 -4.43 -22.79 1.51
N ARG A 467 -3.22 -22.39 1.92
CA ARG A 467 -2.64 -21.06 1.70
C ARG A 467 -2.99 -20.42 0.34
N THR A 468 -2.75 -21.13 -0.76
CA THR A 468 -2.95 -20.62 -2.13
C THR A 468 -4.18 -21.19 -2.84
N SER A 469 -4.97 -22.03 -2.17
CA SER A 469 -6.19 -22.60 -2.76
C SER A 469 -7.35 -21.62 -2.63
N MET A 470 -8.05 -21.38 -3.74
CA MET A 470 -9.32 -20.64 -3.75
C MET A 470 -10.53 -21.55 -3.57
N GLU A 471 -10.31 -22.87 -3.60
CA GLU A 471 -11.34 -23.87 -3.36
C GLU A 471 -11.25 -24.39 -1.92
N ALA A 472 -12.41 -24.39 -1.26
CA ALA A 472 -12.57 -25.01 0.05
C ALA A 472 -12.56 -26.53 -0.07
N VAL A 473 -11.85 -27.19 0.84
CA VAL A 473 -11.99 -28.63 1.07
C VAL A 473 -12.61 -28.87 2.44
N LYS A 474 -13.33 -29.98 2.60
CA LYS A 474 -13.78 -30.38 3.94
C LYS A 474 -12.59 -30.82 4.76
N PHE A 475 -12.50 -30.30 5.99
CA PHE A 475 -11.48 -30.71 6.93
C PHE A 475 -11.63 -32.20 7.25
N VAL A 476 -10.55 -32.94 7.03
CA VAL A 476 -10.42 -34.34 7.44
C VAL A 476 -9.38 -34.37 8.55
N ALA A 477 -9.79 -34.80 9.75
CA ALA A 477 -8.82 -35.04 10.81
C ALA A 477 -7.81 -36.08 10.32
N PRO A 478 -6.51 -35.95 10.63
CA PRO A 478 -5.55 -37.02 10.38
C PRO A 478 -6.13 -38.31 10.93
N SER A 479 -6.23 -39.36 10.10
CA SER A 479 -6.58 -40.68 10.60
C SER A 479 -5.56 -41.04 11.68
N ASP A 480 -6.02 -41.48 12.85
CA ASP A 480 -5.18 -42.05 13.92
C ASP A 480 -4.48 -43.31 13.37
N GLY A 481 -3.43 -43.11 12.58
CA GLY A 481 -2.62 -44.16 12.00
C GLY A 481 -1.58 -44.58 13.02
N ASN A 482 -1.88 -45.69 13.72
CA ASN A 482 -0.97 -46.54 14.50
C ASN A 482 0.17 -45.83 15.25
N GLN A 483 -0.07 -45.54 16.54
CA GLN A 483 1.00 -45.64 17.55
C GLN A 483 1.25 -47.10 17.90
#